data_AF-B5X1A8-F1
#
_entry.id   AF-B5X1A8-F1
#
_cell.length_a   1.000
_cell.length_b   1.000
_cell.length_c   1.000
_cell.angle_alpha   90.00
_cell.angle_beta   90.00
_cell.angle_gamma   90.00
#
_symmetry.space_group_name_H-M   'P 1'
#
loop_
_entity.id
_entity.type
_entity.pdbx_description
1 polymer ?
#
loop_
_entity_poly.entity_id
_entity_poly.type
_entity_poly.pdbx_seq_one_letter_code
_entity_poly.pdbx_strand_id
1 'polypeptide(L)'
;MATPAEHDLVLAEAESNKEKSQVFGILRFQEEKSAGEKASTTTTMRAGDGRWQAPIFALARKASETFSGSSSHVLAKVAEPTSFVNEWSAQALRDPMSMERTNLLNMAKLSIKGLIESALSFGRTLDSDYPPLQQFFVVMEHCLKHGLRVKKSFLGYNKSLWGPLEMVEKLCPEAGEIAASVRDLPGLKTPLGRARAWLRLALMQKRLADYLRLLITRKDLLSDFYENSAVMVEEEGAVIVGLLVGLNVIDANLCVKGEDLDTQVGVIDFSMYLKNDIDDYRSEERNGQIAAILDQKNYVEELNRQLNSSVHGLQGRVDNLEKSNSKLIEELAIAKNNIIKLQEENHQLRNENTIILMKAQQQLEVTQVDVDVELDTFKKSRQGLDEMYNEARRQLREECQLRQVCHHQAFPLDHFSIWGTFSVETH
;
A
#
# COMPACT_ATOMS: atom_id res chain seq x y z
N MET A 1 13.92 -37.85 60.81
CA MET A 1 13.00 -36.79 60.34
C MET A 1 13.21 -36.63 58.84
N ALA A 2 12.13 -36.87 58.08
CA ALA A 2 11.90 -36.62 56.65
C ALA A 2 12.88 -37.16 55.58
N THR A 3 12.40 -38.17 54.85
CA THR A 3 12.78 -38.64 53.50
C THR A 3 11.70 -38.16 52.48
N PRO A 4 11.78 -38.43 51.15
CA PRO A 4 12.88 -38.32 50.16
C PRO A 4 12.41 -37.80 48.76
N ALA A 5 13.30 -37.87 47.74
CA ALA A 5 13.11 -38.10 46.27
C ALA A 5 13.93 -37.10 45.40
N GLU A 6 15.01 -37.47 44.70
CA GLU A 6 15.15 -38.30 43.46
C GLU A 6 14.42 -37.66 42.25
N HIS A 7 14.92 -37.54 41.02
CA HIS A 7 16.18 -37.77 40.29
C HIS A 7 15.92 -37.10 38.90
N ASP A 8 16.90 -36.49 38.21
CA ASP A 8 17.11 -36.67 36.75
C ASP A 8 18.12 -35.72 36.09
N LEU A 9 18.96 -36.33 35.26
CA LEU A 9 19.94 -35.76 34.34
C LEU A 9 19.28 -35.35 33.01
N VAL A 10 19.70 -34.22 32.42
CA VAL A 10 19.72 -34.07 30.95
C VAL A 10 20.94 -33.26 30.53
N LEU A 11 21.71 -33.83 29.60
CA LEU A 11 22.93 -33.32 28.96
C LEU A 11 22.62 -32.42 27.76
N ALA A 12 23.60 -31.59 27.43
CA ALA A 12 23.63 -30.57 26.39
C ALA A 12 23.35 -31.09 24.96
N GLU A 13 22.67 -30.27 24.15
CA GLU A 13 22.64 -30.40 22.69
C GLU A 13 23.02 -29.06 22.03
N ALA A 14 24.03 -29.15 21.16
CA ALA A 14 24.39 -28.17 20.16
C ALA A 14 23.85 -28.67 18.82
N GLU A 15 23.00 -27.91 18.15
CA GLU A 15 22.50 -28.26 16.81
C GLU A 15 23.09 -27.35 15.73
N SER A 16 23.75 -27.99 14.77
CA SER A 16 24.26 -27.47 13.53
C SER A 16 23.30 -27.80 12.39
N ASN A 17 22.97 -26.77 11.60
CA ASN A 17 22.66 -26.77 10.16
C ASN A 17 22.66 -28.12 9.43
N LYS A 18 21.51 -28.47 8.82
CA LYS A 18 21.46 -29.17 7.52
C LYS A 18 20.10 -28.99 6.82
N GLU A 19 20.15 -28.29 5.70
CA GLU A 19 19.10 -28.14 4.69
C GLU A 19 18.59 -29.50 4.18
N LYS A 20 17.27 -29.64 4.01
CA LYS A 20 16.65 -30.70 3.21
C LYS A 20 15.94 -30.08 2.01
N SER A 21 16.55 -30.26 0.84
CA SER A 21 15.95 -30.04 -0.48
C SER A 21 14.87 -31.11 -0.73
N GLN A 22 13.62 -30.69 -0.92
CA GLN A 22 12.54 -31.55 -1.44
C GLN A 22 12.31 -31.21 -2.92
N VAL A 23 12.70 -32.14 -3.78
CA VAL A 23 12.52 -32.10 -5.23
C VAL A 23 11.11 -32.62 -5.56
N PHE A 24 10.26 -31.77 -6.13
CA PHE A 24 9.00 -32.19 -6.76
C PHE A 24 9.26 -32.65 -8.19
N GLY A 25 8.98 -33.92 -8.47
CA GLY A 25 9.05 -34.50 -9.81
C GLY A 25 7.84 -34.12 -10.66
N ILE A 26 8.08 -33.55 -11.84
CA ILE A 26 7.07 -33.29 -12.86
C ILE A 26 7.02 -34.51 -13.80
N LEU A 27 5.89 -35.21 -13.80
CA LEU A 27 5.59 -36.30 -14.74
C LEU A 27 5.38 -35.73 -16.16
N ARG A 28 6.22 -36.16 -17.10
CA ARG A 28 6.04 -35.97 -18.54
C ARG A 28 5.04 -36.99 -19.07
N PHE A 29 3.97 -36.52 -19.69
CA PHE A 29 3.18 -37.32 -20.62
C PHE A 29 3.60 -37.01 -22.06
N GLN A 30 3.72 -38.06 -22.87
CA GLN A 30 4.09 -38.05 -24.28
C GLN A 30 3.07 -38.93 -25.01
N GLU A 31 2.35 -38.36 -25.97
CA GLU A 31 1.70 -39.02 -27.13
C GLU A 31 1.11 -37.90 -28.01
N GLU A 32 1.66 -37.63 -29.19
CA GLU A 32 1.42 -38.25 -30.50
C GLU A 32 0.42 -37.45 -31.37
N LYS A 33 0.76 -37.39 -32.67
CA LYS A 33 0.25 -36.47 -33.69
C LYS A 33 -1.08 -36.93 -34.29
N SER A 34 -1.92 -35.96 -34.68
CA SER A 34 -2.79 -36.09 -35.86
C SER A 34 -2.97 -34.73 -36.55
N ALA A 35 -2.98 -34.76 -37.87
CA ALA A 35 -2.83 -33.66 -38.81
C ALA A 35 -4.16 -32.95 -39.16
N GLY A 36 -4.09 -31.68 -39.60
CA GLY A 36 -5.25 -31.00 -40.20
C GLY A 36 -5.11 -29.47 -40.41
N GLU A 37 -4.38 -29.09 -41.44
CA GLU A 37 -4.49 -27.88 -42.30
C GLU A 37 -4.83 -26.45 -41.79
N LYS A 38 -3.85 -25.56 -42.05
CA LYS A 38 -3.89 -24.24 -42.75
C LYS A 38 -4.69 -23.07 -42.15
N ALA A 39 -3.98 -22.00 -41.75
CA ALA A 39 -3.78 -20.81 -42.58
C ALA A 39 -2.77 -19.79 -41.98
N SER A 40 -1.99 -19.22 -42.89
CA SER A 40 -0.92 -18.21 -42.82
C SER A 40 -1.06 -17.02 -41.86
N THR A 41 0.06 -16.66 -41.20
CA THR A 41 0.76 -15.39 -41.47
C THR A 41 2.20 -15.43 -40.92
N THR A 42 3.17 -15.21 -41.82
CA THR A 42 4.62 -15.26 -41.54
C THR A 42 5.16 -13.84 -41.48
N THR A 43 5.92 -13.48 -40.45
CA THR A 43 7.15 -12.67 -40.60
C THR A 43 8.12 -13.04 -39.48
N THR A 44 9.29 -13.49 -39.90
CA THR A 44 10.32 -14.19 -39.14
C THR A 44 11.23 -13.21 -38.40
N MET A 45 11.47 -13.45 -37.11
CA MET A 45 12.62 -12.91 -36.37
C MET A 45 13.68 -14.01 -36.16
N ARG A 46 14.94 -13.69 -36.46
CA ARG A 46 16.17 -14.38 -36.00
C ARG A 46 17.16 -13.26 -35.62
N ALA A 47 17.50 -13.11 -34.35
CA ALA A 47 18.55 -13.80 -33.59
C ALA A 47 19.94 -13.17 -33.82
N GLY A 48 20.58 -12.72 -32.73
CA GLY A 48 21.93 -12.18 -32.74
C GLY A 48 22.43 -11.90 -31.32
N ASP A 49 23.39 -12.71 -30.89
CA ASP A 49 23.95 -12.87 -29.55
C ASP A 49 24.59 -11.64 -28.89
N GLY A 50 24.63 -11.72 -27.56
CA GLY A 50 25.30 -10.75 -26.70
C GLY A 50 26.82 -10.75 -26.80
N ARG A 51 27.40 -9.61 -26.41
CA ARG A 51 28.81 -9.50 -26.01
C ARG A 51 29.01 -8.27 -25.13
N TRP A 52 28.98 -8.47 -23.81
CA TRP A 52 29.58 -7.54 -22.85
C TRP A 52 31.09 -7.75 -22.85
N GLN A 53 31.84 -6.72 -23.27
CA GLN A 53 33.27 -6.52 -22.97
C GLN A 53 33.60 -5.06 -23.31
N ALA A 54 33.98 -4.28 -22.29
CA ALA A 54 34.51 -2.89 -22.36
C ALA A 54 35.92 -2.86 -23.06
N PRO A 55 36.69 -1.75 -23.18
CA PRO A 55 36.53 -0.43 -22.55
C PRO A 55 36.93 0.83 -23.39
N ILE A 56 36.51 1.99 -22.88
CA ILE A 56 37.24 3.27 -22.75
C ILE A 56 38.58 3.32 -23.54
N PHE A 57 38.63 3.96 -24.72
CA PHE A 57 39.81 4.65 -25.32
C PHE A 57 39.65 5.05 -26.82
N ALA A 58 38.42 5.30 -27.33
CA ALA A 58 38.23 5.58 -28.77
C ALA A 58 37.54 6.92 -29.10
N LEU A 59 37.73 7.96 -28.29
CA LEU A 59 37.19 9.30 -28.59
C LEU A 59 38.18 10.45 -28.35
N ALA A 60 39.47 10.18 -28.59
CA ALA A 60 40.53 11.18 -28.67
C ALA A 60 41.26 11.07 -30.03
N ARG A 61 40.54 11.29 -31.13
CA ARG A 61 41.15 11.46 -32.46
C ARG A 61 40.28 12.17 -33.50
N LYS A 62 39.52 13.18 -33.07
CA LYS A 62 38.80 14.07 -34.00
C LYS A 62 38.95 15.55 -33.64
N ALA A 63 40.17 15.91 -33.26
CA ALA A 63 40.64 17.28 -33.08
C ALA A 63 42.08 17.37 -33.60
N SER A 64 42.23 17.26 -34.92
CA SER A 64 43.41 17.65 -35.71
C SER A 64 43.17 17.16 -37.13
N GLU A 65 42.41 17.92 -37.93
CA GLU A 65 42.39 17.84 -39.39
C GLU A 65 41.40 18.88 -39.94
N THR A 66 41.70 20.17 -39.80
CA THR A 66 41.19 21.25 -40.67
C THR A 66 42.11 22.48 -40.58
N PHE A 67 43.38 22.32 -40.94
CA PHE A 67 44.25 23.43 -41.32
C PHE A 67 44.91 23.08 -42.66
N SER A 68 44.35 23.60 -43.76
CA SER A 68 45.04 23.92 -45.01
C SER A 68 44.00 24.17 -46.10
N GLY A 69 43.85 25.42 -46.54
CA GLY A 69 42.95 25.77 -47.64
C GLY A 69 42.75 27.27 -47.80
N SER A 70 43.77 27.93 -48.35
CA SER A 70 43.81 29.23 -49.04
C SER A 70 42.50 30.01 -49.28
N SER A 71 42.49 31.31 -48.94
CA SER A 71 42.20 32.37 -49.93
C SER A 71 42.51 33.77 -49.37
N SER A 72 43.27 34.52 -50.15
CA SER A 72 43.58 35.95 -50.03
C SER A 72 42.37 36.80 -50.44
N HIS A 73 42.03 37.88 -49.71
CA HIS A 73 41.78 39.24 -50.25
C HIS A 73 41.19 40.26 -49.24
N VAL A 74 41.74 41.48 -49.32
CA VAL A 74 41.25 42.83 -48.90
C VAL A 74 41.26 43.23 -47.40
N LEU A 75 42.23 44.09 -47.08
CA LEU A 75 42.28 44.99 -45.92
C LEU A 75 41.37 46.22 -46.13
N ALA A 76 40.50 46.52 -45.17
CA ALA A 76 39.84 47.82 -45.03
C ALA A 76 40.23 48.46 -43.68
N LYS A 77 40.71 49.69 -43.77
CA LYS A 77 41.21 50.54 -42.69
C LYS A 77 40.02 51.18 -41.96
N VAL A 78 39.89 51.00 -40.64
CA VAL A 78 38.84 51.64 -39.82
C VAL A 78 39.48 52.66 -38.88
N ALA A 79 38.87 53.85 -38.85
CA ALA A 79 39.30 55.06 -38.15
C ALA A 79 39.07 55.01 -36.63
N GLU A 80 39.91 55.72 -35.88
CA GLU A 80 39.73 56.00 -34.45
C GLU A 80 38.51 56.91 -34.20
N PRO A 81 37.70 56.67 -33.15
CA PRO A 81 36.79 57.66 -32.62
C PRO A 81 37.23 58.14 -31.22
N THR A 82 37.63 59.41 -31.16
CA THR A 82 37.91 60.23 -29.96
C THR A 82 36.66 60.57 -29.12
N SER A 83 35.59 59.78 -29.18
CA SER A 83 34.33 60.07 -28.48
C SER A 83 34.18 59.41 -27.11
N PHE A 84 35.02 58.43 -26.78
CA PHE A 84 34.87 57.65 -25.55
C PHE A 84 35.28 58.40 -24.28
N VAL A 85 36.19 59.36 -24.34
CA VAL A 85 36.75 59.99 -23.13
C VAL A 85 35.81 61.03 -22.48
N ASN A 86 34.88 61.62 -23.25
CA ASN A 86 34.02 62.70 -22.75
C ASN A 86 32.78 62.22 -21.98
N GLU A 87 32.35 60.96 -22.18
CA GLU A 87 31.13 60.43 -21.56
C GLU A 87 31.36 59.99 -20.10
N TRP A 88 32.54 59.45 -19.78
CA TRP A 88 32.93 59.13 -18.40
C TRP A 88 33.04 60.37 -17.50
N SER A 89 33.43 61.53 -18.05
CA SER A 89 33.51 62.80 -17.32
C SER A 89 32.13 63.40 -16.98
N ALA A 90 31.09 63.12 -17.77
CA ALA A 90 29.73 63.59 -17.49
C ALA A 90 29.03 62.75 -16.41
N GLN A 91 29.32 61.45 -16.35
CA GLN A 91 28.79 60.53 -15.33
C GLN A 91 29.30 60.87 -13.92
N ALA A 92 30.52 61.42 -13.82
CA ALA A 92 31.16 61.81 -12.56
C ALA A 92 30.58 63.09 -11.91
N LEU A 93 29.67 63.80 -12.60
CA LEU A 93 29.05 65.04 -12.11
C LEU A 93 27.57 64.88 -11.72
N ARG A 94 27.04 63.65 -11.68
CA ARG A 94 25.71 63.41 -11.10
C ARG A 94 25.81 63.44 -9.58
N ASP A 95 24.83 64.10 -8.95
CA ASP A 95 24.60 64.02 -7.52
C ASP A 95 24.61 62.52 -7.08
N PRO A 96 25.48 62.11 -6.15
CA PRO A 96 25.57 60.73 -5.68
C PRO A 96 24.20 60.14 -5.34
N MET A 97 23.31 60.95 -4.77
CA MET A 97 21.95 60.54 -4.42
C MET A 97 21.09 60.22 -5.66
N SER A 98 21.21 61.00 -6.73
CA SER A 98 20.51 60.73 -8.00
C SER A 98 20.99 59.44 -8.67
N MET A 99 22.29 59.15 -8.57
CA MET A 99 22.85 57.89 -9.08
C MET A 99 22.36 56.69 -8.26
N GLU A 100 22.33 56.81 -6.93
CA GLU A 100 21.76 55.78 -6.05
C GLU A 100 20.29 55.50 -6.34
N ARG A 101 19.46 56.55 -6.52
CA ARG A 101 18.05 56.39 -6.92
C ARG A 101 17.92 55.64 -8.25
N THR A 102 18.71 56.02 -9.25
CA THR A 102 18.69 55.38 -10.57
C THR A 102 19.06 53.90 -10.46
N ASN A 103 20.07 53.57 -9.66
CA ASN A 103 20.49 52.19 -9.42
C ASN A 103 19.39 51.38 -8.71
N LEU A 104 18.78 51.92 -7.66
CA LEU A 104 17.68 51.26 -6.95
C LEU A 104 16.46 51.06 -7.85
N LEU A 105 16.13 52.03 -8.70
CA LEU A 105 15.07 51.88 -9.71
C LEU A 105 15.38 50.73 -10.67
N ASN A 106 16.61 50.63 -11.16
CA ASN A 106 17.01 49.56 -12.07
C ASN A 106 16.97 48.19 -11.39
N MET A 107 17.42 48.11 -10.13
CA MET A 107 17.32 46.89 -9.33
C MET A 107 15.86 46.50 -9.07
N ALA A 108 14.99 47.45 -8.74
CA ALA A 108 13.57 47.20 -8.57
C ALA A 108 12.92 46.73 -9.88
N LYS A 109 13.25 47.34 -11.02
CA LYS A 109 12.78 46.90 -12.35
C LYS A 109 13.16 45.45 -12.64
N LEU A 110 14.45 45.11 -12.47
CA LEU A 110 14.94 43.75 -12.73
C LEU A 110 14.31 42.73 -11.77
N SER A 111 14.22 43.08 -10.49
CA SER A 111 13.64 42.20 -9.47
C SER A 111 12.14 41.97 -9.67
N ILE A 112 11.35 43.02 -9.93
CA ILE A 112 9.92 42.90 -10.18
C ILE A 112 9.66 42.12 -11.46
N LYS A 113 10.36 42.45 -12.55
CA LYS A 113 10.22 41.74 -13.83
C LYS A 113 10.56 40.25 -13.67
N GLY A 114 11.73 39.94 -13.12
CA GLY A 114 12.19 38.56 -12.92
C GLY A 114 11.28 37.76 -11.99
N LEU A 115 10.74 38.39 -10.93
CA LEU A 115 9.76 37.75 -10.06
C LEU A 115 8.46 37.41 -10.80
N ILE A 116 7.92 38.33 -11.60
CA ILE A 116 6.68 38.09 -12.37
C ILE A 116 6.90 36.96 -13.38
N GLU A 117 7.97 37.03 -14.18
CA GLU A 117 8.28 36.02 -15.20
C GLU A 117 8.50 34.65 -14.57
N SER A 118 9.28 34.58 -13.49
CA SER A 118 9.57 33.31 -12.80
C SER A 118 8.36 32.74 -12.06
N ALA A 119 7.51 33.59 -11.47
CA ALA A 119 6.28 33.13 -10.82
C ALA A 119 5.25 32.61 -11.82
N LEU A 120 5.11 33.29 -12.97
CA LEU A 120 4.19 32.86 -14.03
C LEU A 120 4.63 31.56 -14.69
N SER A 121 5.94 31.33 -14.87
CA SER A 121 6.45 30.05 -15.37
C SER A 121 6.35 28.93 -14.33
N PHE A 122 6.48 29.25 -13.03
CA PHE A 122 6.30 28.28 -11.95
C PHE A 122 4.85 27.81 -11.79
N GLY A 123 3.86 28.70 -12.02
CA GLY A 123 2.44 28.34 -12.14
C GLY A 123 1.77 27.81 -10.86
N ARG A 124 2.42 27.95 -9.70
CA ARG A 124 1.93 27.51 -8.38
C ARG A 124 2.05 28.64 -7.37
N THR A 125 1.35 28.51 -6.23
CA THR A 125 1.45 29.45 -5.10
C THR A 125 2.90 29.51 -4.59
N LEU A 126 3.44 30.71 -4.44
CA LEU A 126 4.80 30.94 -3.94
C LEU A 126 4.86 30.84 -2.41
N ASP A 127 5.91 30.21 -1.90
CA ASP A 127 6.25 30.15 -0.48
C ASP A 127 7.36 31.17 -0.13
N SER A 128 7.74 31.24 1.16
CA SER A 128 8.76 32.16 1.65
C SER A 128 10.21 31.76 1.30
N ASP A 129 10.41 30.51 0.88
CA ASP A 129 11.71 29.98 0.48
C ASP A 129 12.05 30.28 -0.99
N TYR A 130 11.08 30.79 -1.76
CA TYR A 130 11.25 31.10 -3.17
C TYR A 130 12.26 32.24 -3.42
N PRO A 131 13.44 31.97 -4.03
CA PRO A 131 14.55 32.94 -4.08
C PRO A 131 14.24 34.25 -4.82
N PRO A 132 13.56 34.26 -5.99
CA PRO A 132 13.19 35.52 -6.66
C PRO A 132 12.31 36.42 -5.77
N LEU A 133 11.47 35.82 -4.92
CA LEU A 133 10.60 36.56 -4.01
C LEU A 133 11.38 37.10 -2.79
N GLN A 134 12.32 36.34 -2.25
CA GLN A 134 13.22 36.84 -1.20
C GLN A 134 14.02 38.05 -1.68
N GLN A 135 14.59 37.95 -2.89
CA GLN A 135 15.33 39.04 -3.54
C GLN A 135 14.46 40.29 -3.73
N PHE A 136 13.21 40.11 -4.14
CA PHE A 136 12.23 41.20 -4.24
C PHE A 136 12.04 41.94 -2.91
N PHE A 137 11.82 41.23 -1.80
CA PHE A 137 11.66 41.90 -0.50
C PHE A 137 12.91 42.66 -0.07
N VAL A 138 14.10 42.12 -0.36
CA VAL A 138 15.37 42.80 -0.08
C VAL A 138 15.49 44.09 -0.90
N VAL A 139 15.22 44.04 -2.21
CA VAL A 139 15.29 45.23 -3.07
C VAL A 139 14.26 46.28 -2.66
N MET A 140 13.03 45.86 -2.34
CA MET A 140 11.98 46.77 -1.85
C MET A 140 12.36 47.43 -0.53
N GLU A 141 12.97 46.69 0.40
CA GLU A 141 13.48 47.25 1.65
C GLU A 141 14.53 48.34 1.39
N HIS A 142 15.45 48.15 0.45
CA HIS A 142 16.45 49.17 0.09
C HIS A 142 15.81 50.42 -0.52
N CYS A 143 14.85 50.23 -1.43
CA CYS A 143 14.11 51.34 -2.04
C CYS A 143 13.39 52.18 -0.98
N LEU A 144 12.73 51.53 -0.02
CA LEU A 144 12.03 52.22 1.06
C LEU A 144 12.97 52.76 2.16
N LYS A 145 14.21 52.26 2.28
CA LYS A 145 15.18 52.82 3.23
C LYS A 145 15.90 54.05 2.69
N HIS A 146 16.03 54.17 1.38
CA HIS A 146 16.81 55.21 0.74
C HIS A 146 16.25 56.62 1.07
N GLY A 147 17.10 57.45 1.66
CA GLY A 147 16.74 58.82 2.06
C GLY A 147 15.81 58.89 3.27
N LEU A 148 15.65 57.83 4.06
CA LEU A 148 15.00 57.93 5.37
C LEU A 148 15.80 58.83 6.30
N ARG A 149 15.13 59.80 6.92
CA ARG A 149 15.75 60.77 7.82
C ARG A 149 16.14 60.11 9.13
N VAL A 150 17.44 59.91 9.35
CA VAL A 150 18.02 59.35 10.58
C VAL A 150 18.07 60.40 11.70
N LYS A 151 16.97 61.09 12.01
CA LYS A 151 16.95 62.03 13.15
C LYS A 151 16.87 61.25 14.46
N LYS A 152 17.92 61.34 15.29
CA LYS A 152 17.87 61.01 16.73
C LYS A 152 16.92 62.00 17.41
N SER A 153 15.63 61.68 17.48
CA SER A 153 14.69 62.43 18.31
C SER A 153 14.98 62.10 19.77
N PHE A 154 15.20 63.13 20.60
CA PHE A 154 15.38 63.01 22.05
C PHE A 154 14.09 62.50 22.75
N LEU A 155 12.98 62.40 22.02
CA LEU A 155 11.66 61.94 22.48
C LEU A 155 11.13 60.79 21.61
N GLY A 156 11.90 59.70 21.50
CA GLY A 156 11.36 58.34 21.41
C GLY A 156 10.81 57.80 20.09
N TYR A 157 10.62 58.58 19.03
CA TYR A 157 10.18 58.03 17.73
C TYR A 157 11.37 57.76 16.82
N ASN A 158 11.85 56.51 16.82
CA ASN A 158 12.77 56.03 15.79
C ASN A 158 12.07 56.16 14.43
N LYS A 159 12.56 57.06 13.57
CA LYS A 159 12.15 57.21 12.15
C LYS A 159 12.65 56.01 11.34
N SER A 160 12.16 54.84 11.73
CA SER A 160 12.40 53.57 11.08
C SER A 160 11.47 53.41 9.89
N LEU A 161 11.76 52.42 9.04
CA LEU A 161 10.94 52.07 7.90
C LEU A 161 9.46 51.78 8.27
N TRP A 162 9.19 51.38 9.51
CA TRP A 162 7.83 51.19 10.00
C TRP A 162 6.99 52.47 10.03
N GLY A 163 7.58 53.62 10.32
CA GLY A 163 6.84 54.88 10.50
C GLY A 163 5.99 55.28 9.29
N PRO A 164 6.58 55.36 8.08
CA PRO A 164 5.81 55.59 6.86
C PRO A 164 4.75 54.53 6.58
N LEU A 165 5.05 53.25 6.83
CA LEU A 165 4.12 52.14 6.55
C LEU A 165 2.93 52.13 7.51
N GLU A 166 3.15 52.50 8.77
CA GLU A 166 2.10 52.65 9.77
C GLU A 166 1.11 53.75 9.38
N MET A 167 1.54 54.81 8.67
CA MET A 167 0.63 55.83 8.17
C MET A 167 -0.37 55.31 7.14
N VAL A 168 -0.08 54.20 6.44
CA VAL A 168 -1.02 53.63 5.47
C VAL A 168 -2.34 53.26 6.15
N GLU A 169 -2.31 52.77 7.39
CA GLU A 169 -3.52 52.41 8.14
C GLU A 169 -4.45 53.62 8.37
N LYS A 170 -3.87 54.82 8.47
CA LYS A 170 -4.61 56.09 8.66
C LYS A 170 -5.20 56.61 7.36
N LEU A 171 -4.58 56.25 6.23
CA LEU A 171 -5.01 56.66 4.89
C LEU A 171 -6.01 55.68 4.27
N CYS A 172 -5.94 54.40 4.65
CA CYS A 172 -6.78 53.33 4.13
C CYS A 172 -7.19 52.40 5.29
N PRO A 173 -8.48 52.39 5.69
CA PRO A 173 -8.97 51.52 6.76
C PRO A 173 -8.71 50.02 6.52
N GLU A 174 -8.67 49.59 5.26
CA GLU A 174 -8.42 48.19 4.88
C GLU A 174 -6.98 47.76 5.20
N ALA A 175 -6.02 48.70 5.23
CA ALA A 175 -4.66 48.43 5.72
C ALA A 175 -4.59 48.28 7.25
N GLY A 176 -5.69 48.56 7.97
CA GLY A 176 -5.78 48.35 9.42
C GLY A 176 -5.65 46.89 9.82
N GLU A 177 -6.16 45.96 9.01
CA GLU A 177 -6.08 44.51 9.29
C GLU A 177 -4.63 44.00 9.28
N ILE A 178 -3.84 44.41 8.28
CA ILE A 178 -2.41 44.04 8.21
C ILE A 178 -1.61 44.74 9.31
N ALA A 179 -1.91 46.00 9.62
CA ALA A 179 -1.22 46.73 10.67
C ALA A 179 -1.47 46.10 12.05
N ALA A 180 -2.72 45.69 12.33
CA ALA A 180 -3.06 44.91 13.53
C ALA A 180 -2.34 43.56 13.54
N SER A 181 -2.37 42.82 12.43
CA SER A 181 -1.72 41.52 12.30
C SER A 181 -0.21 41.57 12.56
N VAL A 182 0.47 42.64 12.13
CA VAL A 182 1.90 42.85 12.40
C VAL A 182 2.17 43.21 13.86
N ARG A 183 1.29 44.00 14.51
CA ARG A 183 1.43 44.36 15.93
C ARG A 183 1.25 43.15 16.85
N ASP A 184 0.33 42.26 16.49
CA ASP A 184 -0.03 41.07 17.27
C ASP A 184 0.87 39.86 16.97
N LEU A 185 1.85 40.00 16.06
CA LEU A 185 2.72 38.90 15.67
C LEU A 185 3.74 38.56 16.78
N PRO A 186 3.66 37.36 17.40
CA PRO A 186 4.59 36.97 18.44
C PRO A 186 5.99 36.75 17.85
N GLY A 187 7.01 37.28 18.52
CA GLY A 187 8.42 37.15 18.11
C GLY A 187 8.99 38.38 17.41
N LEU A 188 8.16 39.34 16.97
CA LEU A 188 8.60 40.52 16.23
C LEU A 188 8.90 41.71 17.17
N LYS A 189 10.18 41.98 17.40
CA LYS A 189 10.68 42.96 18.38
C LYS A 189 11.12 44.27 17.73
N THR A 190 11.58 44.25 16.48
CA THR A 190 12.14 45.44 15.84
C THR A 190 11.14 46.12 14.89
N PRO A 191 11.21 47.46 14.73
CA PRO A 191 10.42 48.15 13.71
C PRO A 191 10.76 47.71 12.28
N LEU A 192 11.99 47.27 12.03
CA LEU A 192 12.39 46.75 10.72
C LEU A 192 11.72 45.40 10.43
N GLY A 193 11.68 44.50 11.41
CA GLY A 193 10.93 43.24 11.32
C GLY A 193 9.44 43.49 11.06
N ARG A 194 8.85 44.50 11.72
CA ARG A 194 7.46 44.94 11.46
C ARG A 194 7.24 45.37 10.02
N ALA A 195 8.13 46.17 9.46
CA ALA A 195 8.08 46.55 8.06
C ALA A 195 8.18 45.34 7.12
N ARG A 196 9.06 44.38 7.41
CA ARG A 196 9.23 43.15 6.63
C ARG A 196 8.00 42.25 6.64
N ALA A 197 7.38 42.08 7.81
CA ALA A 197 6.13 41.34 7.95
C ALA A 197 5.00 42.04 7.17
N TRP A 198 4.92 43.37 7.29
CA TRP A 198 3.91 44.16 6.58
C TRP A 198 4.04 44.06 5.07
N LEU A 199 5.25 44.12 4.51
CA LEU A 199 5.48 43.95 3.07
C LEU A 199 5.01 42.59 2.57
N ARG A 200 5.28 41.51 3.34
CA ARG A 200 4.82 40.15 3.02
C ARG A 200 3.30 40.05 3.05
N LEU A 201 2.66 40.56 4.10
CA LEU A 201 1.20 40.55 4.23
C LEU A 201 0.51 41.41 3.15
N ALA A 202 1.05 42.59 2.83
CA ALA A 202 0.54 43.44 1.78
C ALA A 202 0.64 42.79 0.39
N LEU A 203 1.71 42.02 0.13
CA LEU A 203 1.85 41.24 -1.09
C LEU A 203 0.83 40.09 -1.14
N MET A 204 0.67 39.33 -0.05
CA MET A 204 -0.34 38.26 0.04
C MET A 204 -1.77 38.77 -0.16
N GLN A 205 -2.06 39.99 0.32
CA GLN A 205 -3.34 40.65 0.06
C GLN A 205 -3.50 41.16 -1.38
N LYS A 206 -2.43 41.15 -2.19
CA LYS A 206 -2.38 41.71 -3.56
C LYS A 206 -2.65 43.22 -3.61
N ARG A 207 -2.22 43.94 -2.58
CA ARG A 207 -2.48 45.38 -2.40
C ARG A 207 -1.24 46.23 -2.12
N LEU A 208 -0.06 45.62 -2.16
CA LEU A 208 1.20 46.32 -1.93
C LEU A 208 1.35 47.58 -2.80
N ALA A 209 1.04 47.49 -4.09
CA ALA A 209 1.10 48.63 -5.00
C ALA A 209 0.13 49.76 -4.60
N ASP A 210 -1.10 49.40 -4.19
CA ASP A 210 -2.12 50.36 -3.79
C ASP A 210 -1.73 51.10 -2.53
N TYR A 211 -1.22 50.37 -1.53
CA TYR A 211 -0.78 50.95 -0.27
C TYR A 211 0.40 51.90 -0.45
N LEU A 212 1.41 51.52 -1.24
CA LEU A 212 2.55 52.40 -1.51
C LEU A 212 2.15 53.60 -2.39
N ARG A 213 1.17 53.44 -3.29
CA ARG A 213 0.62 54.55 -4.08
C ARG A 213 0.00 55.64 -3.20
N LEU A 214 -0.70 55.26 -2.13
CA LEU A 214 -1.26 56.20 -1.17
C LEU A 214 -0.16 57.02 -0.46
N LEU A 215 0.96 56.38 -0.11
CA LEU A 215 2.10 57.06 0.52
C LEU A 215 2.75 58.08 -0.40
N ILE A 216 3.08 57.70 -1.64
CA ILE A 216 3.81 58.59 -2.56
C ILE A 216 2.94 59.74 -3.09
N THR A 217 1.61 59.57 -3.08
CA THR A 217 0.66 60.61 -3.46
C THR A 217 0.57 61.70 -2.39
N ARG A 218 0.76 61.34 -1.12
CA ARG A 218 0.78 62.25 0.04
C ARG A 218 2.22 62.67 0.38
N LYS A 219 2.87 63.36 -0.55
CA LYS A 219 4.24 63.87 -0.38
C LYS A 219 4.39 64.77 0.85
N ASP A 220 3.32 65.48 1.23
CA ASP A 220 3.23 66.29 2.45
C ASP A 220 3.59 65.46 3.69
N LEU A 221 2.93 64.31 3.87
CA LEU A 221 3.17 63.41 5.00
C LEU A 221 4.48 62.65 4.86
N LEU A 222 4.84 62.25 3.64
CA LEU A 222 6.04 61.46 3.38
C LEU A 222 7.34 62.24 3.66
N SER A 223 7.33 63.56 3.44
CA SER A 223 8.46 64.47 3.68
C SER A 223 8.88 64.58 5.16
N ASP A 224 8.02 64.18 6.09
CA ASP A 224 8.37 64.11 7.51
C ASP A 224 9.37 62.97 7.80
N PHE A 225 9.32 61.91 6.98
CA PHE A 225 10.13 60.71 7.14
C PHE A 225 11.31 60.65 6.18
N TYR A 226 11.17 61.21 4.98
CA TYR A 226 12.17 61.12 3.91
C TYR A 226 12.78 62.47 3.56
N GLU A 227 14.01 62.45 3.07
CA GLU A 227 14.66 63.58 2.42
C GLU A 227 14.06 63.82 1.04
N ASN A 228 14.16 65.06 0.54
CA ASN A 228 13.59 65.43 -0.76
C ASN A 228 14.20 64.63 -1.93
N SER A 229 15.42 64.13 -1.75
CA SER A 229 16.15 63.33 -2.74
C SER A 229 15.92 61.81 -2.58
N ALA A 230 14.97 61.38 -1.75
CA ALA A 230 14.65 59.98 -1.52
C ALA A 230 13.90 59.34 -2.71
N VAL A 231 14.12 58.04 -2.96
CA VAL A 231 13.43 57.27 -4.00
C VAL A 231 11.91 57.42 -3.90
N MET A 232 11.35 57.30 -2.69
CA MET A 232 9.90 57.32 -2.50
C MET A 232 9.26 58.71 -2.66
N VAL A 233 10.05 59.79 -2.69
CA VAL A 233 9.57 61.17 -2.85
C VAL A 233 9.70 61.64 -4.31
N GLU A 234 10.77 61.18 -4.97
CA GLU A 234 11.11 61.50 -6.35
C GLU A 234 10.33 60.63 -7.36
N GLU A 235 10.54 60.88 -8.66
CA GLU A 235 9.80 60.23 -9.74
C GLU A 235 10.04 58.71 -9.79
N GLU A 236 11.22 58.24 -9.37
CA GLU A 236 11.56 56.82 -9.38
C GLU A 236 10.60 56.00 -8.50
N GLY A 237 10.16 56.54 -7.36
CA GLY A 237 9.19 55.89 -6.48
C GLY A 237 7.83 55.67 -7.17
N ALA A 238 7.37 56.64 -7.96
CA ALA A 238 6.14 56.49 -8.74
C ALA A 238 6.26 55.39 -9.81
N VAL A 239 7.41 55.29 -10.47
CA VAL A 239 7.68 54.23 -11.44
C VAL A 239 7.71 52.86 -10.76
N ILE A 240 8.42 52.72 -9.63
CA ILE A 240 8.46 51.46 -8.87
C ILE A 240 7.05 51.03 -8.47
N VAL A 241 6.25 51.93 -7.89
CA VAL A 241 4.88 51.63 -7.49
C VAL A 241 4.00 51.23 -8.68
N GLY A 242 4.17 51.86 -9.84
CA GLY A 242 3.48 51.46 -11.07
C GLY A 242 3.82 50.03 -11.51
N LEU A 243 5.09 49.63 -11.40
CA LEU A 243 5.54 48.27 -11.74
C LEU A 243 5.01 47.22 -10.75
N LEU A 244 4.86 47.57 -9.47
CA LEU A 244 4.33 46.67 -8.44
C LEU A 244 2.90 46.20 -8.73
N VAL A 245 2.12 46.93 -9.54
CA VAL A 245 0.77 46.51 -9.96
C VAL A 245 0.81 45.15 -10.68
N GLY A 246 1.90 44.87 -11.41
CA GLY A 246 2.10 43.58 -12.07
C GLY A 246 2.18 42.40 -11.09
N LEU A 247 2.54 42.63 -9.83
CA LEU A 247 2.63 41.57 -8.81
C LEU A 247 1.25 41.07 -8.35
N ASN A 248 0.16 41.76 -8.67
CA ASN A 248 -1.19 41.34 -8.27
C ASN A 248 -1.59 39.97 -8.87
N VAL A 249 -0.96 39.58 -9.99
CA VAL A 249 -1.19 38.26 -10.62
C VAL A 249 -0.56 37.11 -9.83
N ILE A 250 0.42 37.41 -8.98
CA ILE A 250 1.15 36.40 -8.21
C ILE A 250 0.26 35.90 -7.06
N ASP A 251 0.25 34.59 -6.85
CA ASP A 251 -0.35 33.96 -5.68
C ASP A 251 0.76 33.55 -4.71
N ALA A 252 0.67 33.98 -3.45
CA ALA A 252 1.71 33.80 -2.45
C ALA A 252 1.11 33.45 -1.10
N ASN A 253 1.68 32.46 -0.43
CA ASN A 253 1.30 32.03 0.91
C ASN A 253 2.54 32.01 1.81
N LEU A 254 2.81 33.15 2.46
CA LEU A 254 4.08 33.38 3.15
C LEU A 254 3.95 33.16 4.66
N CYS A 255 4.87 32.37 5.20
CA CYS A 255 4.95 32.10 6.63
C CYS A 255 5.54 33.29 7.39
N VAL A 256 4.70 34.23 7.84
CA VAL A 256 5.17 35.31 8.73
C VAL A 256 5.35 34.88 10.18
N LYS A 257 4.66 33.81 10.61
CA LYS A 257 4.72 33.30 11.99
C LYS A 257 5.88 32.31 12.13
N GLY A 258 6.86 32.63 12.98
CA GLY A 258 8.00 31.77 13.28
C GLY A 258 9.26 32.04 12.45
N GLU A 259 9.18 32.91 11.43
CA GLU A 259 10.36 33.42 10.73
C GLU A 259 11.06 34.54 11.54
N ASP A 260 12.39 34.51 11.61
CA ASP A 260 13.18 35.58 12.20
C ASP A 260 13.35 36.75 11.22
N LEU A 261 12.33 37.60 11.18
CA LEU A 261 12.32 38.81 10.35
C LEU A 261 13.14 39.95 10.97
N ASP A 262 13.52 39.86 12.25
CA ASP A 262 14.27 40.92 12.94
C ASP A 262 15.76 40.88 12.59
N THR A 263 16.35 39.69 12.45
CA THR A 263 17.79 39.53 12.21
C THR A 263 18.18 39.32 10.75
N GLN A 264 17.21 39.13 9.85
CA GLN A 264 17.48 38.86 8.43
C GLN A 264 18.37 39.96 7.82
N VAL A 265 19.51 39.57 7.25
CA VAL A 265 20.39 40.50 6.52
C VAL A 265 19.99 40.46 5.05
N GLY A 266 19.42 41.55 4.55
CA GLY A 266 19.03 41.65 3.15
C GLY A 266 20.22 42.01 2.28
N VAL A 267 20.98 41.03 1.80
CA VAL A 267 22.00 41.27 0.76
C VAL A 267 21.37 41.04 -0.61
N ILE A 268 21.56 41.98 -1.53
CA ILE A 268 21.12 41.84 -2.91
C ILE A 268 22.06 40.86 -3.63
N ASP A 269 21.53 39.72 -4.06
CA ASP A 269 22.30 38.76 -4.87
C ASP A 269 22.33 39.19 -6.34
N PHE A 270 23.45 39.78 -6.77
CA PHE A 270 23.64 40.19 -8.17
C PHE A 270 23.89 39.02 -9.12
N SER A 271 24.25 37.84 -8.61
CA SER A 271 24.51 36.67 -9.47
C SER A 271 23.27 36.25 -10.26
N MET A 272 22.07 36.53 -9.73
CA MET A 272 20.80 36.30 -10.41
C MET A 272 20.64 37.14 -11.68
N TYR A 273 21.27 38.32 -11.75
CA TYR A 273 21.16 39.25 -12.88
C TYR A 273 22.38 39.26 -13.79
N LEU A 274 23.50 38.69 -13.34
CA LEU A 274 24.77 38.63 -14.07
C LEU A 274 24.92 37.36 -14.91
N LYS A 275 23.95 36.43 -14.87
CA LYS A 275 23.96 35.25 -15.75
C LYS A 275 23.70 35.69 -17.19
N ASN A 276 24.68 35.45 -18.05
CA ASN A 276 24.64 35.75 -19.48
C ASN A 276 23.37 35.21 -20.15
N ASP A 277 22.80 35.98 -21.09
CA ASP A 277 21.65 35.63 -21.96
C ASP A 277 21.79 34.28 -22.72
N ILE A 278 22.98 33.67 -22.67
CA ILE A 278 23.30 32.37 -23.26
C ILE A 278 22.69 31.20 -22.46
N ASP A 279 22.49 31.37 -21.15
CA ASP A 279 21.92 30.33 -20.29
C ASP A 279 20.38 30.33 -20.28
N ASP A 280 19.73 31.39 -20.74
CA ASP A 280 18.26 31.55 -20.67
C ASP A 280 17.54 30.53 -21.57
N TYR A 281 18.03 30.37 -22.80
CA TYR A 281 17.55 29.33 -23.73
C TYR A 281 17.75 27.90 -23.20
N ARG A 282 18.81 27.65 -22.43
CA ARG A 282 19.09 26.32 -21.83
C ARG A 282 18.41 26.16 -20.47
N SER A 283 17.93 27.24 -19.86
CA SER A 283 17.27 27.23 -18.56
C SER A 283 15.79 26.91 -18.72
N GLU A 284 15.11 27.48 -19.71
CA GLU A 284 13.73 27.10 -20.08
C GLU A 284 13.62 25.60 -20.42
N GLU A 285 14.55 25.09 -21.23
CA GLU A 285 14.56 23.67 -21.62
C GLU A 285 14.87 22.74 -20.42
N ARG A 286 15.76 23.16 -19.51
CA ARG A 286 16.04 22.44 -18.25
C ARG A 286 14.86 22.51 -17.28
N ASN A 287 14.17 23.65 -17.19
CA ASN A 287 13.01 23.82 -16.32
C ASN A 287 11.83 22.97 -16.83
N GLY A 288 11.61 22.92 -18.14
CA GLY A 288 10.66 22.00 -18.76
C GLY A 288 11.02 20.53 -18.53
N GLN A 289 12.30 20.16 -18.62
CA GLN A 289 12.76 18.82 -18.26
C GLN A 289 12.57 18.51 -16.76
N ILE A 290 12.85 19.45 -15.87
CA ILE A 290 12.62 19.28 -14.43
C ILE A 290 11.12 19.10 -14.15
N ALA A 291 10.25 19.89 -14.78
CA ALA A 291 8.80 19.73 -14.66
C ALA A 291 8.35 18.36 -15.16
N ALA A 292 8.82 17.91 -16.33
CA ALA A 292 8.50 16.59 -16.87
C ALA A 292 9.01 15.44 -15.97
N ILE A 293 10.21 15.57 -15.41
CA ILE A 293 10.77 14.59 -14.46
C ILE A 293 9.95 14.57 -13.17
N LEU A 294 9.48 15.72 -12.69
CA LEU A 294 8.64 15.80 -11.50
C LEU A 294 7.24 15.21 -11.73
N ASP A 295 6.62 15.45 -12.89
CA ASP A 295 5.35 14.82 -13.26
C ASP A 295 5.51 13.30 -13.40
N GLN A 296 6.59 12.85 -14.02
CA GLN A 296 6.92 11.43 -14.10
C GLN A 296 7.15 10.82 -12.72
N LYS A 297 7.83 11.53 -11.82
CA LYS A 297 8.02 11.12 -10.42
C LYS A 297 6.66 10.98 -9.73
N ASN A 298 5.79 11.97 -9.86
CA ASN A 298 4.47 11.97 -9.23
C ASN A 298 3.60 10.81 -9.76
N TYR A 299 3.63 10.55 -11.07
CA TYR A 299 2.95 9.40 -11.67
C TYR A 299 3.46 8.07 -11.10
N VAL A 300 4.78 7.90 -10.98
CA VAL A 300 5.39 6.70 -10.39
C VAL A 300 5.05 6.57 -8.90
N GLU A 301 5.03 7.67 -8.16
CA GLU A 301 4.63 7.69 -6.74
C GLU A 301 3.18 7.28 -6.56
N GLU A 302 2.26 7.79 -7.39
CA GLU A 302 0.85 7.39 -7.36
C GLU A 302 0.68 5.92 -7.76
N LEU A 303 1.40 5.44 -8.77
CA LEU A 303 1.38 4.03 -9.15
C LEU A 303 1.91 3.13 -8.03
N ASN A 304 2.99 3.53 -7.35
CA ASN A 304 3.49 2.81 -6.17
C ASN A 304 2.48 2.85 -5.02
N ARG A 305 1.73 3.94 -4.84
CA ARG A 305 0.65 4.01 -3.84
C ARG A 305 -0.47 3.02 -4.14
N GLN A 306 -0.89 2.93 -5.41
CA GLN A 306 -1.90 1.98 -5.87
C GLN A 306 -1.42 0.53 -5.78
N LEU A 307 -0.16 0.28 -6.14
CA LEU A 307 0.46 -1.05 -6.03
C LEU A 307 0.54 -1.47 -4.55
N ASN A 308 1.00 -0.59 -3.66
CA ASN A 308 1.04 -0.85 -2.23
C ASN A 308 -0.35 -1.14 -1.66
N SER A 309 -1.39 -0.41 -2.10
CA SER A 309 -2.78 -0.70 -1.72
C SER A 309 -3.21 -2.10 -2.19
N SER A 310 -2.90 -2.46 -3.44
CA SER A 310 -3.21 -3.80 -3.99
C SER A 310 -2.46 -4.92 -3.25
N VAL A 311 -1.18 -4.70 -2.92
CA VAL A 311 -0.37 -5.64 -2.14
C VAL A 311 -0.97 -5.84 -0.74
N HIS A 312 -1.35 -4.76 -0.05
CA HIS A 312 -2.04 -4.87 1.24
C HIS A 312 -3.37 -5.62 1.14
N GLY A 313 -4.14 -5.35 0.09
CA GLY A 313 -5.40 -6.07 -0.17
C GLY A 313 -5.19 -7.57 -0.43
N LEU A 314 -4.16 -7.93 -1.21
CA LEU A 314 -3.80 -9.32 -1.45
C LEU A 314 -3.28 -9.99 -0.18
N GLN A 315 -2.44 -9.32 0.60
CA GLN A 315 -1.94 -9.84 1.87
C GLN A 315 -3.10 -10.15 2.83
N GLY A 316 -4.08 -9.24 2.95
CA GLY A 316 -5.27 -9.49 3.77
C GLY A 316 -6.10 -10.69 3.28
N ARG A 317 -6.15 -10.94 1.96
CA ARG A 317 -6.80 -12.14 1.41
C ARG A 317 -6.02 -13.41 1.72
N VAL A 318 -4.70 -13.38 1.66
CA VAL A 318 -3.83 -14.50 2.04
C VAL A 318 -4.03 -14.84 3.52
N ASP A 319 -3.96 -13.85 4.41
CA ASP A 319 -4.16 -14.06 5.85
C ASP A 319 -5.54 -14.67 6.17
N ASN A 320 -6.58 -14.24 5.45
CA ASN A 320 -7.93 -14.80 5.60
C ASN A 320 -8.02 -16.25 5.12
N LEU A 321 -7.37 -16.57 3.99
CA LEU A 321 -7.30 -17.94 3.49
C LEU A 321 -6.49 -18.84 4.43
N GLU A 322 -5.38 -18.38 4.98
CA GLU A 322 -4.58 -19.13 5.96
C GLU A 322 -5.38 -19.45 7.23
N LYS A 323 -6.12 -18.46 7.76
CA LYS A 323 -7.03 -18.68 8.89
C LYS A 323 -8.13 -19.68 8.56
N SER A 324 -8.74 -19.57 7.37
CA SER A 324 -9.77 -20.52 6.93
C SER A 324 -9.21 -21.93 6.77
N ASN A 325 -8.01 -22.06 6.21
CA ASN A 325 -7.36 -23.35 5.99
C ASN A 325 -7.01 -24.02 7.33
N SER A 326 -6.54 -23.24 8.30
CA SER A 326 -6.26 -23.73 9.66
C SER A 326 -7.52 -24.30 10.33
N LYS A 327 -8.68 -23.61 10.19
CA LYS A 327 -9.97 -24.12 10.69
C LYS A 327 -10.39 -25.41 10.01
N LEU A 328 -10.23 -25.51 8.69
CA LEU A 328 -10.57 -26.72 7.93
C LEU A 328 -9.69 -27.91 8.35
N ILE A 329 -8.40 -27.68 8.64
CA ILE A 329 -7.51 -28.71 9.16
C ILE A 329 -7.99 -29.20 10.53
N GLU A 330 -8.41 -28.29 11.41
CA GLU A 330 -8.95 -28.63 12.73
C GLU A 330 -10.26 -29.43 12.62
N GLU A 331 -11.20 -28.98 11.80
CA GLU A 331 -12.46 -29.70 11.55
C GLU A 331 -12.20 -31.10 10.96
N LEU A 332 -11.25 -31.22 10.04
CA LEU A 332 -10.85 -32.51 9.46
C LEU A 332 -10.23 -33.44 10.50
N ALA A 333 -9.43 -32.92 11.43
CA ALA A 333 -8.89 -33.72 12.54
C ALA A 333 -10.00 -34.22 13.48
N ILE A 334 -10.97 -33.36 13.82
CA ILE A 334 -12.13 -33.73 14.64
C ILE A 334 -12.96 -34.81 13.93
N ALA A 335 -13.26 -34.63 12.65
CA ALA A 335 -14.02 -35.60 11.86
C ALA A 335 -13.30 -36.95 11.77
N LYS A 336 -11.98 -36.96 11.57
CA LYS A 336 -11.17 -38.20 11.59
C LYS A 336 -11.25 -38.92 12.94
N ASN A 337 -11.14 -38.19 14.05
CA ASN A 337 -11.27 -38.79 15.38
C ASN A 337 -12.66 -39.40 15.62
N ASN A 338 -13.72 -38.75 15.12
CA ASN A 338 -15.08 -39.30 15.20
C ASN A 338 -15.23 -40.58 14.37
N ILE A 339 -14.63 -40.64 13.17
CA ILE A 339 -14.63 -41.85 12.34
C ILE A 339 -13.94 -43.00 13.07
N ILE A 340 -12.78 -42.75 13.71
CA ILE A 340 -12.05 -43.78 14.46
C ILE A 340 -12.92 -44.31 15.60
N LYS A 341 -13.54 -43.45 16.40
CA LYS A 341 -14.46 -43.86 17.47
C LYS A 341 -15.62 -44.70 16.96
N LEU A 342 -16.27 -44.28 15.88
CA LEU A 342 -17.37 -45.04 15.27
C LEU A 342 -16.90 -46.37 14.70
N GLN A 343 -15.69 -46.45 14.16
CA GLN A 343 -15.09 -47.71 13.70
C GLN A 343 -14.80 -48.67 14.86
N GLU A 344 -14.30 -48.17 15.98
CA GLU A 344 -14.08 -48.95 17.21
C GLU A 344 -15.41 -49.47 17.77
N GLU A 345 -16.43 -48.61 17.89
CA GLU A 345 -17.78 -49.01 18.33
C GLU A 345 -18.38 -50.07 17.38
N ASN A 346 -18.28 -49.88 16.07
CA ASN A 346 -18.78 -50.86 15.10
C ASN A 346 -18.05 -52.20 15.22
N HIS A 347 -16.74 -52.18 15.44
CA HIS A 347 -15.95 -53.39 15.66
C HIS A 347 -16.36 -54.10 16.96
N GLN A 348 -16.56 -53.36 18.05
CA GLN A 348 -17.07 -53.90 19.32
C GLN A 348 -18.45 -54.55 19.13
N LEU A 349 -19.39 -53.85 18.50
CA LEU A 349 -20.73 -54.38 18.22
C LEU A 349 -20.68 -55.64 17.36
N ARG A 350 -19.80 -55.72 16.35
CA ARG A 350 -19.62 -56.94 15.55
C ARG A 350 -19.08 -58.09 16.39
N ASN A 351 -18.14 -57.83 17.29
CA ASN A 351 -17.59 -58.86 18.19
C ASN A 351 -18.66 -59.34 19.16
N GLU A 352 -19.43 -58.44 19.77
CA GLU A 352 -20.56 -58.78 20.64
C GLU A 352 -21.62 -59.60 19.91
N ASN A 353 -21.99 -59.19 18.69
CA ASN A 353 -22.97 -59.90 17.86
C ASN A 353 -22.47 -61.32 17.51
N THR A 354 -21.16 -61.47 17.24
CA THR A 354 -20.53 -62.78 17.02
C THR A 354 -20.61 -63.66 18.28
N ILE A 355 -20.32 -63.10 19.46
CA ILE A 355 -20.42 -63.82 20.74
C ILE A 355 -21.87 -64.25 21.02
N ILE A 356 -22.84 -63.37 20.78
CA ILE A 356 -24.27 -63.67 20.94
C ILE A 356 -24.67 -64.83 20.00
N LEU A 357 -24.27 -64.77 18.73
CA LEU A 357 -24.52 -65.83 17.76
C LEU A 357 -23.92 -67.17 18.20
N MET A 358 -22.66 -67.19 18.64
CA MET A 358 -22.02 -68.41 19.15
C MET A 358 -22.76 -68.99 20.35
N LYS A 359 -23.15 -68.15 21.32
CA LYS A 359 -23.93 -68.59 22.49
C LYS A 359 -25.29 -69.16 22.10
N ALA A 360 -26.00 -68.49 21.18
CA ALA A 360 -27.29 -68.95 20.68
C ALA A 360 -27.16 -70.29 19.94
N GLN A 361 -26.12 -70.46 19.13
CA GLN A 361 -25.87 -71.71 18.41
C GLN A 361 -25.50 -72.86 19.36
N GLN A 362 -24.67 -72.60 20.38
CA GLN A 362 -24.35 -73.58 21.41
C GLN A 362 -25.59 -73.99 22.21
N GLN A 363 -26.46 -73.05 22.57
CA GLN A 363 -27.73 -73.35 23.24
C GLN A 363 -28.65 -74.20 22.36
N LEU A 364 -28.71 -73.91 21.05
CA LEU A 364 -29.49 -74.70 20.10
C LEU A 364 -28.95 -76.12 19.97
N GLU A 365 -27.62 -76.29 19.91
CA GLU A 365 -26.98 -77.61 19.84
C GLU A 365 -27.25 -78.44 21.10
N VAL A 366 -27.13 -77.83 22.30
CA VAL A 366 -27.50 -78.50 23.57
C VAL A 366 -28.96 -78.91 23.54
N THR A 367 -29.86 -78.01 23.15
CA THR A 367 -31.30 -78.30 23.08
C THR A 367 -31.59 -79.41 22.05
N GLN A 368 -30.88 -79.43 20.92
CA GLN A 368 -31.03 -80.46 19.90
C GLN A 368 -30.60 -81.83 20.42
N VAL A 369 -29.45 -81.90 21.11
CA VAL A 369 -28.99 -83.14 21.76
C VAL A 369 -30.00 -83.61 22.80
N ASP A 370 -30.53 -82.71 23.62
CA ASP A 370 -31.56 -83.05 24.61
C ASP A 370 -32.82 -83.63 23.93
N VAL A 371 -33.30 -83.00 22.85
CA VAL A 371 -34.45 -83.48 22.05
C VAL A 371 -34.16 -84.85 21.40
N ASP A 372 -32.95 -85.06 20.88
CA ASP A 372 -32.56 -86.34 20.26
C ASP A 372 -32.50 -87.48 21.29
N VAL A 373 -32.02 -87.20 22.51
CA VAL A 373 -32.02 -88.15 23.63
C VAL A 373 -33.45 -88.46 24.08
N GLU A 374 -34.33 -87.45 24.17
CA GLU A 374 -35.75 -87.66 24.44
C GLU A 374 -36.39 -88.55 23.37
N LEU A 375 -36.17 -88.25 22.08
CA LEU A 375 -36.69 -89.04 20.96
C LEU A 375 -36.18 -90.48 20.95
N ASP A 376 -34.90 -90.72 21.24
CA ASP A 376 -34.33 -92.07 21.35
C ASP A 376 -34.96 -92.85 22.52
N THR A 377 -35.14 -92.18 23.66
CA THR A 377 -35.83 -92.74 24.82
C THR A 377 -37.28 -93.10 24.49
N PHE A 378 -38.01 -92.22 23.80
CA PHE A 378 -39.37 -92.50 23.31
C PHE A 378 -39.40 -93.67 22.33
N LYS A 379 -38.47 -93.75 21.38
CA LYS A 379 -38.38 -94.86 20.41
C LYS A 379 -38.13 -96.19 21.11
N LYS A 380 -37.14 -96.26 22.01
CA LYS A 380 -36.83 -97.46 22.79
C LYS A 380 -38.01 -97.88 23.66
N SER A 381 -38.65 -96.93 24.34
CA SER A 381 -39.86 -97.20 25.14
C SER A 381 -41.00 -97.73 24.27
N ARG A 382 -41.19 -97.19 23.05
CA ARG A 382 -42.22 -97.66 22.12
C ARG A 382 -41.91 -99.06 21.58
N GLN A 383 -40.66 -99.34 21.24
CA GLN A 383 -40.20 -100.68 20.82
C GLN A 383 -40.43 -101.72 21.92
N GLY A 384 -40.06 -101.42 23.17
CA GLY A 384 -40.36 -102.32 24.30
C GLY A 384 -41.86 -102.57 24.49
N LEU A 385 -42.70 -101.55 24.25
CA LEU A 385 -44.16 -101.70 24.29
C LEU A 385 -44.68 -102.61 23.14
N ASP A 386 -44.16 -102.44 21.92
CA ASP A 386 -44.49 -103.26 20.75
C ASP A 386 -44.06 -104.73 20.96
N GLU A 387 -42.89 -104.97 21.55
CA GLU A 387 -42.41 -106.30 21.91
C GLU A 387 -43.33 -106.96 22.93
N MET A 388 -43.71 -106.25 24.00
CA MET A 388 -44.68 -106.75 24.98
C MET A 388 -46.04 -107.05 24.35
N TYR A 389 -46.53 -106.20 23.44
CA TYR A 389 -47.78 -106.43 22.72
C TYR A 389 -47.70 -107.67 21.82
N ASN A 390 -46.61 -107.83 21.08
CA ASN A 390 -46.38 -108.98 20.21
C ASN A 390 -46.25 -110.28 21.01
N GLU A 391 -45.59 -110.24 22.15
CA GLU A 391 -45.43 -111.34 23.09
C GLU A 391 -46.78 -111.73 23.70
N ALA A 392 -47.56 -110.77 24.20
CA ALA A 392 -48.93 -111.02 24.67
C ALA A 392 -49.82 -111.61 23.56
N ARG A 393 -49.67 -111.14 22.31
CA ARG A 393 -50.38 -111.70 21.15
C ARG A 393 -49.91 -113.11 20.79
N ARG A 394 -48.61 -113.43 20.96
CA ARG A 394 -48.07 -114.78 20.78
C ARG A 394 -48.65 -115.72 21.83
N GLN A 395 -48.60 -115.33 23.11
CA GLN A 395 -49.19 -116.09 24.21
C GLN A 395 -50.68 -116.34 23.97
N LEU A 396 -51.42 -115.33 23.52
CA LEU A 396 -52.84 -115.50 23.17
C LEU A 396 -53.05 -116.52 22.03
N ARG A 397 -52.20 -116.51 20.99
CA ARG A 397 -52.26 -117.50 19.91
C ARG A 397 -51.94 -118.90 20.40
N GLU A 398 -50.94 -119.05 21.25
CA GLU A 398 -50.55 -120.32 21.86
C GLU A 398 -51.67 -120.88 22.73
N GLU A 399 -52.28 -120.05 23.58
CA GLU A 399 -53.49 -120.40 24.33
C GLU A 399 -54.65 -120.81 23.44
N CYS A 400 -54.92 -120.08 22.35
CA CYS A 400 -55.93 -120.45 21.37
C CYS A 400 -55.63 -121.81 20.70
N GLN A 401 -54.37 -122.06 20.31
CA GLN A 401 -53.96 -123.32 19.71
C GLN A 401 -54.04 -124.48 20.71
N LEU A 402 -53.60 -124.29 21.95
CA LEU A 402 -53.75 -125.26 23.05
C LEU A 402 -55.22 -125.61 23.29
N ARG A 403 -56.12 -124.62 23.29
CA ARG A 403 -57.57 -124.85 23.36
C ARG A 403 -58.10 -125.61 22.14
N GLN A 404 -57.57 -125.36 20.95
CA GLN A 404 -57.99 -126.02 19.71
C GLN A 404 -57.48 -127.47 19.60
N VAL A 405 -56.28 -127.76 20.12
CA VAL A 405 -55.71 -129.11 20.25
C VAL A 405 -56.41 -129.89 21.36
N CYS A 406 -56.73 -129.26 22.50
CA CYS A 406 -57.64 -129.85 23.49
C CYS A 406 -59.01 -130.15 22.87
N HIS A 407 -59.56 -129.26 22.04
CA HIS A 407 -60.82 -129.50 21.33
C HIS A 407 -60.72 -130.63 20.27
N HIS A 408 -59.60 -130.77 19.55
CA HIS A 408 -59.41 -131.81 18.54
C HIS A 408 -59.06 -133.18 19.13
N GLN A 409 -58.39 -133.25 20.29
CA GLN A 409 -58.17 -134.51 21.01
C GLN A 409 -59.39 -134.98 21.80
N ALA A 410 -60.38 -134.12 22.05
CA ALA A 410 -61.52 -134.46 22.90
C ALA A 410 -62.67 -135.20 22.21
N PHE A 411 -62.78 -135.28 20.87
CA PHE A 411 -63.94 -135.96 20.25
C PHE A 411 -63.71 -136.59 18.87
N PRO A 412 -63.49 -137.91 18.77
CA PRO A 412 -63.92 -138.73 17.64
C PRO A 412 -65.32 -139.32 17.90
N LEU A 413 -66.27 -138.93 17.02
CA LEU A 413 -67.47 -139.63 16.54
C LEU A 413 -68.32 -140.47 17.52
N ASP A 414 -69.58 -140.06 17.73
CA ASP A 414 -70.72 -140.96 17.51
C ASP A 414 -72.06 -140.23 17.26
N HIS A 415 -72.94 -140.97 16.59
CA HIS A 415 -74.15 -140.58 15.86
C HIS A 415 -75.40 -140.49 16.76
N PHE A 416 -76.26 -139.47 16.60
CA PHE A 416 -77.75 -139.47 16.52
C PHE A 416 -78.46 -138.23 17.10
N SER A 417 -79.14 -137.51 16.19
CA SER A 417 -80.49 -136.92 16.23
C SER A 417 -81.12 -136.42 17.55
N ILE A 418 -81.61 -135.17 17.55
CA ILE A 418 -83.03 -134.78 17.66
C ILE A 418 -83.17 -133.23 17.77
N TRP A 419 -84.01 -132.68 16.88
CA TRP A 419 -84.89 -131.50 16.95
C TRP A 419 -84.61 -130.35 17.94
N GLY A 420 -84.69 -129.11 17.42
CA GLY A 420 -84.93 -127.93 18.26
C GLY A 420 -84.71 -126.60 17.56
N THR A 421 -85.74 -126.11 16.87
CA THR A 421 -85.98 -124.72 16.45
C THR A 421 -85.57 -123.67 17.50
N PHE A 422 -84.93 -122.57 17.07
CA PHE A 422 -85.47 -121.20 17.25
C PHE A 422 -84.66 -120.14 16.47
N SER A 423 -85.38 -119.38 15.64
CA SER A 423 -85.00 -118.09 15.06
C SER A 423 -84.73 -117.03 16.12
N VAL A 424 -83.91 -116.02 15.79
CA VAL A 424 -84.11 -114.55 15.94
C VAL A 424 -82.88 -113.91 15.24
N GLU A 425 -82.92 -113.55 13.97
CA GLU A 425 -83.38 -112.27 13.37
C GLU A 425 -82.88 -110.97 14.04
N THR A 426 -82.13 -110.21 13.21
CA THR A 426 -82.04 -108.74 13.13
C THR A 426 -81.42 -107.96 14.32
N HIS A 427 -80.72 -106.84 14.14
CA HIS A 427 -80.70 -105.85 13.06
C HIS A 427 -79.37 -105.08 13.01
#